data_AF-A0A3M1JD70-F1
#
_entry.id   AF-A0A3M1JD70-F1
#
_cell.length_a   1.000
_cell.length_b   1.000
_cell.length_c   1.000
_cell.angle_alpha   90.00
_cell.angle_beta   90.00
_cell.angle_gamma   90.00
#
_symmetry.space_group_name_H-M   'P 1'
#
loop_
_entity.id
_entity.type
_entity.pdbx_description
1 polymer ?
#
loop_
_entity_poly.entity_id
_entity_poly.type
_entity_poly.pdbx_seq_one_letter_code
_entity_poly.pdbx_strand_id
1 'polypeptide(L)'
;MNQRRDRIQVQIAGQVFSVVGGEFRQMLAAVKALPGRRFDGNSKVWQLPGTVADITRQVEAAGFQLEGGAPAPEPGPASPPAAPRPGGDRIRVQWQGHPLLVTGGEFREMLAVVKALPERRFDGESKVWEISGALATVKAQIEAAGFQLEGADKILAKAPPAEMEVPDFGPVDAPPPFEEPDFLWDDNVPDYEPPDWWDDESAAPPVEPPDWFEEELAARPPEPPPDFAPPPAAAAPQKPESSAGRRDQIRVRVGGIPFFVVGGEFRQMLAAIKNVPGRRFDGQDKVWD
;
A
#
# COMPACT_ATOMS: atom_id res chain seq x y z
N MET A 1 17.01 32.78 6.30
CA MET A 1 16.76 31.49 5.61
C MET A 1 16.78 30.38 6.65
N ASN A 2 15.62 29.91 7.11
CA ASN A 2 15.53 28.79 8.06
C ASN A 2 15.76 27.49 7.30
N GLN A 3 17.02 27.02 7.26
CA GLN A 3 17.30 25.63 6.88
C GLN A 3 16.58 24.74 7.91
N ARG A 4 15.45 24.17 7.51
CA ARG A 4 14.80 23.10 8.26
C ARG A 4 15.77 21.92 8.24
N ARG A 5 16.59 21.81 9.28
CA ARG A 5 17.47 20.65 9.44
C ARG A 5 16.58 19.42 9.58
N ASP A 6 16.70 18.51 8.62
CA ASP A 6 16.10 17.19 8.74
C ASP A 6 16.61 16.55 10.03
N ARG A 7 15.72 15.92 10.79
CA ARG A 7 16.02 15.26 12.05
C ARG A 7 15.20 13.99 12.17
N ILE A 8 15.82 12.94 12.69
CA ILE A 8 15.15 11.66 12.97
C ILE A 8 15.10 11.47 14.48
N GLN A 9 13.90 11.24 15.01
CA GLN A 9 13.74 10.98 16.43
C GLN A 9 13.94 9.49 16.73
N VAL A 10 14.78 9.21 17.71
CA VAL A 10 15.07 7.87 18.21
C VAL A 10 14.84 7.83 19.72
N GLN A 11 14.26 6.76 20.24
CA GLN A 11 14.06 6.53 21.66
C GLN A 11 15.02 5.43 22.12
N ILE A 12 15.87 5.76 23.08
CA ILE A 12 16.88 4.86 23.65
C ILE A 12 16.70 4.88 25.16
N ALA A 13 16.50 3.71 25.78
CA ALA A 13 16.30 3.58 27.23
C ALA A 13 15.26 4.55 27.83
N GLY A 14 14.17 4.83 27.09
CA GLY A 14 13.12 5.73 27.55
C GLY A 14 13.44 7.23 27.40
N GLN A 15 14.54 7.59 26.76
CA GLN A 15 14.88 8.98 26.43
C GLN A 15 14.80 9.21 24.93
N VAL A 16 14.36 10.40 24.50
CA VAL A 16 14.24 10.75 23.08
C VAL A 16 15.43 11.59 22.65
N PHE A 17 16.06 11.17 21.57
CA PHE A 17 17.19 11.80 20.93
C PHE A 17 16.86 12.14 19.48
N SER A 18 17.56 13.11 18.93
CA SER A 18 17.49 13.51 17.52
C SER A 18 18.81 13.19 16.83
N VAL A 19 18.76 12.37 15.79
CA VAL A 19 19.91 12.15 14.91
C VAL A 19 19.99 13.30 13.91
N VAL A 20 21.15 13.94 13.84
CA VAL A 20 21.47 15.06 12.95
C VAL A 20 22.83 14.83 12.26
N GLY A 21 23.15 15.63 11.23
CA GLY A 21 24.49 15.63 10.62
C GLY A 21 24.58 15.17 9.16
N GLY A 22 23.46 15.04 8.44
CA GLY A 22 23.51 14.75 7.01
C GLY A 22 22.14 14.72 6.34
N GLU A 23 22.07 14.12 5.15
CA GLU A 23 20.80 13.96 4.43
C GLU A 23 19.87 12.98 5.15
N PHE A 24 18.57 13.28 5.15
CA PHE A 24 17.54 12.47 5.79
C PHE A 24 17.61 10.98 5.41
N ARG A 25 17.85 10.68 4.13
CA ARG A 25 17.94 9.30 3.63
C ARG A 25 19.10 8.53 4.25
N GLN A 26 20.25 9.18 4.42
CA GLN A 26 21.45 8.56 4.98
C GLN A 26 21.29 8.36 6.50
N MET A 27 20.76 9.36 7.21
CA MET A 27 20.42 9.22 8.63
C MET A 27 19.43 8.07 8.86
N LEU A 28 18.39 7.95 8.02
CA LEU A 28 17.41 6.88 8.13
C LEU A 28 18.03 5.51 7.84
N ALA A 29 18.95 5.42 6.88
CA ALA A 29 19.68 4.20 6.59
C ALA A 29 20.55 3.76 7.78
N ALA A 30 21.22 4.70 8.45
CA ALA A 30 22.01 4.43 9.66
C ALA A 30 21.13 3.93 10.81
N VAL A 31 20.01 4.60 11.11
CA VAL A 31 19.05 4.14 12.14
C VAL A 31 18.48 2.76 11.78
N LYS A 32 18.26 2.51 10.48
CA LYS A 32 17.82 1.20 9.96
C LYS A 32 18.91 0.14 9.94
N ALA A 33 20.18 0.45 10.18
CA ALA A 33 21.21 -0.57 10.29
C ALA A 33 21.26 -1.17 11.71
N LEU A 34 20.72 -0.45 12.71
CA LEU A 34 20.79 -0.84 14.12
C LEU A 34 19.94 -2.11 14.41
N PRO A 35 20.49 -3.13 15.09
CA PRO A 35 19.76 -4.36 15.38
C PRO A 35 18.64 -4.14 16.40
N GLY A 36 17.55 -4.92 16.29
CA GLY A 36 16.44 -4.93 17.26
C GLY A 36 15.55 -3.66 17.28
N ARG A 37 15.79 -2.72 16.37
CA ARG A 37 14.99 -1.50 16.20
C ARG A 37 13.50 -1.79 15.98
N ARG A 38 12.64 -0.95 16.55
CA ARG A 38 11.19 -0.93 16.27
C ARG A 38 10.76 0.47 15.90
N PHE A 39 9.85 0.60 14.93
CA PHE A 39 9.30 1.90 14.56
C PHE A 39 7.93 2.07 15.19
N ASP A 40 7.76 3.10 16.01
CA ASP A 40 6.46 3.52 16.51
C ASP A 40 5.83 4.49 15.51
N GLY A 41 4.85 4.00 14.75
CA GLY A 41 4.14 4.78 13.74
C GLY A 41 3.28 5.91 14.33
N ASN A 42 2.82 5.78 15.58
CA ASN A 42 2.00 6.78 16.24
C ASN A 42 2.85 8.01 16.61
N SER A 43 4.02 7.76 17.19
CA SER A 43 4.97 8.81 17.62
C SER A 43 5.93 9.26 16.51
N LYS A 44 6.06 8.48 15.43
CA LYS A 44 7.11 8.64 14.38
C LYS A 44 8.54 8.57 14.95
N VAL A 45 8.72 7.78 16.00
CA VAL A 45 9.99 7.61 16.73
C VAL A 45 10.50 6.19 16.54
N TRP A 46 11.80 6.04 16.34
CA TRP A 46 12.46 4.74 16.30
C TRP A 46 12.91 4.31 17.69
N GLN A 47 12.34 3.23 18.22
CA GLN A 47 12.79 2.61 19.47
C GLN A 47 14.01 1.74 19.20
N LEU A 48 15.11 2.02 19.88
CA LEU A 48 16.38 1.32 19.74
C LEU A 48 16.70 0.58 21.04
N PRO A 49 16.85 -0.76 21.00
CA PRO A 49 17.29 -1.51 22.18
C PRO A 49 18.79 -1.32 22.39
N GLY A 50 19.19 -0.95 23.60
CA GLY A 50 20.60 -0.77 23.97
C GLY A 50 20.83 0.40 24.90
N THR A 51 22.09 0.65 25.22
CA THR A 51 22.50 1.82 25.99
C THR A 51 22.70 3.02 25.06
N VAL A 52 22.55 4.23 25.59
CA VAL A 52 22.80 5.47 24.83
C VAL A 52 24.24 5.48 24.29
N ALA A 53 25.22 5.02 25.08
CA ALA A 53 26.63 4.98 24.66
C ALA A 53 26.86 4.10 23.43
N ASP A 54 26.24 2.91 23.39
CA ASP A 54 26.39 1.99 22.25
C ASP A 54 25.77 2.56 20.97
N ILE A 55 24.57 3.13 21.08
CA ILE A 55 23.87 3.72 19.95
C ILE A 55 24.60 4.97 19.46
N THR A 56 25.06 5.84 20.37
CA THR A 56 25.87 7.01 20.01
C THR A 56 27.11 6.59 19.24
N ARG A 57 27.86 5.59 19.72
CA ARG A 57 29.05 5.08 19.03
C ARG A 57 28.74 4.56 17.62
N GLN A 58 27.61 3.87 17.43
CA GLN A 58 27.20 3.34 16.12
C GLN A 58 26.75 4.46 15.17
N VAL A 59 26.04 5.46 15.68
CA VAL A 59 25.58 6.63 14.90
C VAL A 59 26.76 7.52 14.51
N GLU A 60 27.72 7.73 15.41
CA GLU A 60 28.97 8.46 15.15
C GLU A 60 29.88 7.72 14.18
N ALA A 61 29.98 6.39 14.25
CA ALA A 61 30.71 5.58 13.28
C ALA A 61 30.16 5.72 11.85
N ALA A 62 28.87 6.06 11.71
CA ALA A 62 28.22 6.35 10.44
C ALA A 62 28.33 7.83 10.03
N GLY A 63 28.99 8.68 10.82
CA GLY A 63 29.22 10.10 10.53
C GLY A 63 28.09 11.03 10.98
N PHE A 64 27.18 10.57 11.83
CA PHE A 64 26.06 11.35 12.35
C PHE A 64 26.24 11.69 13.84
N GLN A 65 25.54 12.71 14.31
CA GLN A 65 25.55 13.14 15.70
C GLN A 65 24.20 12.90 16.34
N LEU A 66 24.22 12.48 17.60
CA LEU A 66 23.04 12.28 18.41
C LEU A 66 22.86 13.50 19.32
N GLU A 67 21.92 14.38 18.99
CA GLU A 67 21.58 15.57 19.78
C GLU A 67 20.36 15.28 20.68
N GLY A 68 20.46 15.59 21.97
CA GLY A 68 19.33 15.46 22.90
C GLY A 68 19.64 14.59 24.11
N GLY A 69 18.61 13.91 24.63
CA GLY A 69 18.65 13.26 25.94
C GLY A 69 17.72 13.90 26.95
N ALA A 70 16.75 14.68 26.47
CA ALA A 70 15.62 15.03 27.31
C ALA A 70 14.96 13.71 27.78
N PRO A 71 14.65 13.57 29.08
CA PRO A 71 13.80 12.47 29.51
C PRO A 71 12.59 12.48 28.60
N ALA A 72 12.19 11.32 28.05
CA ALA A 72 10.91 11.27 27.37
C ALA A 72 9.91 11.91 28.33
N PRO A 73 9.04 12.82 27.85
CA PRO A 73 8.05 13.41 28.71
C PRO A 73 7.41 12.25 29.47
N GLU A 74 7.55 12.24 30.80
CA GLU A 74 6.85 11.28 31.63
C GLU A 74 5.39 11.30 31.14
N PRO A 75 4.67 10.16 31.14
CA PRO A 75 3.23 10.19 30.96
C PRO A 75 2.66 11.02 32.11
N GLY A 76 2.66 12.34 31.92
CA GLY A 76 2.29 13.29 32.95
C GLY A 76 0.84 13.05 33.33
N PRO A 77 0.44 13.48 34.54
CA PRO A 77 -0.97 13.43 34.94
C PRO A 77 -1.78 14.04 33.81
N ALA A 78 -2.71 13.22 33.29
CA ALA A 78 -3.46 13.47 32.06
C ALA A 78 -3.76 14.96 31.91
N SER A 79 -3.08 15.59 30.94
CA SER A 79 -3.50 16.88 30.43
C SER A 79 -5.02 16.79 30.22
N PRO A 80 -5.82 17.77 30.69
CA PRO A 80 -7.27 17.74 30.53
C PRO A 80 -7.57 17.39 29.08
N PRO A 81 -8.48 16.44 28.83
CA PRO A 81 -8.61 15.79 27.53
C PRO A 81 -8.69 16.87 26.47
N ALA A 82 -7.59 17.00 25.70
CA ALA A 82 -7.63 17.75 24.47
C ALA A 82 -8.78 17.14 23.67
N ALA A 83 -9.74 17.97 23.26
CA ALA A 83 -10.89 17.56 22.46
C ALA A 83 -10.46 16.45 21.49
N PRO A 84 -11.20 15.32 21.41
CA PRO A 84 -10.76 14.11 20.73
C PRO A 84 -10.17 14.50 19.38
N ARG A 85 -8.84 14.41 19.26
CA ARG A 85 -8.20 14.73 18.00
C ARG A 85 -8.70 13.67 17.02
N PRO A 86 -9.25 14.06 15.85
CA PRO A 86 -9.78 13.14 14.85
C PRO A 86 -8.61 12.46 14.12
N GLY A 87 -7.81 11.70 14.86
CA GLY A 87 -6.74 10.83 14.37
C GLY A 87 -7.24 9.41 14.16
N GLY A 88 -8.53 9.23 13.85
CA GLY A 88 -9.03 7.98 13.33
C GLY A 88 -8.42 7.69 11.96
N ASP A 89 -8.39 6.42 11.60
CA ASP A 89 -8.03 6.00 10.24
C ASP A 89 -8.84 6.79 9.21
N ARG A 90 -8.24 7.05 8.05
CA ARG A 90 -8.88 7.82 6.98
C ARG A 90 -8.70 7.11 5.66
N ILE A 91 -9.77 7.01 4.90
CA ILE A 91 -9.72 6.49 3.53
C ILE A 91 -9.82 7.65 2.55
N ARG A 92 -8.89 7.68 1.59
CA ARG A 92 -8.89 8.68 0.51
C ARG A 92 -9.77 8.18 -0.61
N VAL A 93 -10.69 9.04 -1.02
CA VAL A 93 -11.67 8.77 -2.05
C VAL A 93 -11.63 9.95 -3.03
N GLN A 94 -11.91 9.72 -4.30
CA GLN A 94 -11.96 10.74 -5.32
C GLN A 94 -13.29 10.64 -6.07
N TRP A 95 -14.00 11.76 -6.16
CA TRP A 95 -15.27 11.85 -6.84
C TRP A 95 -15.14 12.85 -7.98
N GLN A 96 -15.26 12.38 -9.23
CA GLN A 96 -15.10 13.22 -10.44
C GLN A 96 -13.85 14.13 -10.40
N GLY A 97 -12.72 13.58 -9.95
CA GLY A 97 -11.47 14.35 -9.81
C GLY A 97 -11.33 15.13 -8.50
N HIS A 98 -12.38 15.28 -7.69
CA HIS A 98 -12.32 15.97 -6.40
C HIS A 98 -11.92 15.03 -5.25
N PRO A 99 -10.88 15.37 -4.47
CA PRO A 99 -10.45 14.56 -3.34
C PRO A 99 -11.41 14.71 -2.15
N LEU A 100 -11.82 13.57 -1.62
CA LEU A 100 -12.69 13.39 -0.46
C LEU A 100 -12.01 12.50 0.58
N LEU A 101 -12.39 12.62 1.84
CA LEU A 101 -11.93 11.74 2.91
C LEU A 101 -13.12 11.13 3.65
N VAL A 102 -13.06 9.82 3.87
CA VAL A 102 -13.97 9.12 4.77
C VAL A 102 -13.32 8.97 6.13
N THR A 103 -14.02 9.39 7.18
CA THR A 103 -13.60 9.34 8.58
C THR A 103 -14.73 8.78 9.45
N GLY A 104 -14.46 8.35 10.69
CA GLY A 104 -15.52 8.06 11.67
C GLY A 104 -15.61 6.63 12.22
N GLY A 105 -14.66 5.73 11.95
CA GLY A 105 -14.63 4.42 12.61
C GLY A 105 -13.37 3.61 12.33
N GLU A 106 -13.43 2.28 12.48
CA GLU A 106 -12.30 1.39 12.22
C GLU A 106 -12.01 1.33 10.70
N PHE A 107 -10.73 1.28 10.32
CA PHE A 107 -10.30 1.18 8.92
C PHE A 107 -11.01 0.06 8.14
N ARG A 108 -11.22 -1.09 8.77
CA ARG A 108 -11.83 -2.25 8.12
C ARG A 108 -13.29 -2.01 7.75
N GLU A 109 -14.05 -1.37 8.64
CA GLU A 109 -15.46 -1.04 8.41
C GLU A 109 -15.60 0.07 7.36
N MET A 110 -14.78 1.12 7.47
CA MET A 110 -14.73 2.17 6.45
C MET A 110 -14.42 1.60 5.07
N LEU A 111 -13.47 0.67 4.98
CA LEU A 111 -13.10 0.03 3.72
C LEU A 111 -14.23 -0.85 3.19
N ALA A 112 -14.97 -1.54 4.05
CA ALA A 112 -16.13 -2.33 3.66
C ALA A 112 -17.22 -1.44 3.06
N VAL A 113 -17.51 -0.28 3.66
CA VAL A 113 -18.48 0.69 3.12
C VAL A 113 -18.01 1.26 1.79
N VAL A 114 -16.75 1.69 1.68
CA VAL A 114 -16.20 2.17 0.40
C VAL A 114 -16.26 1.08 -0.68
N LYS A 115 -16.05 -0.18 -0.29
CA LYS A 115 -16.22 -1.36 -1.16
C LYS A 115 -17.69 -1.75 -1.41
N ALA A 116 -18.68 -1.12 -0.79
CA ALA A 116 -20.08 -1.35 -1.09
C ALA A 116 -20.63 -0.32 -2.09
N LEU A 117 -19.95 0.84 -2.24
CA LEU A 117 -20.39 1.92 -3.11
C LEU A 117 -20.43 1.47 -4.60
N PRO A 118 -21.49 1.79 -5.35
CA PRO A 118 -21.58 1.43 -6.77
C PRO A 118 -20.51 2.15 -7.59
N GLU A 119 -20.14 1.57 -8.75
CA GLU A 119 -19.23 2.18 -9.74
C GLU A 119 -17.89 2.69 -9.17
N ARG A 120 -17.34 1.95 -8.22
CA ARG A 120 -16.04 2.23 -7.60
C ARG A 120 -14.89 1.59 -8.39
N ARG A 121 -13.77 2.30 -8.51
CA ARG A 121 -12.51 1.80 -9.06
C ARG A 121 -11.38 2.12 -8.09
N PHE A 122 -10.54 1.15 -7.77
CA PHE A 122 -9.36 1.39 -6.94
C PHE A 122 -8.15 1.72 -7.82
N ASP A 123 -7.56 2.89 -7.62
CA ASP A 123 -6.25 3.23 -8.18
C ASP A 123 -5.16 2.79 -7.19
N GLY A 124 -4.44 1.73 -7.56
CA GLY A 124 -3.36 1.16 -6.75
C GLY A 124 -2.10 2.03 -6.67
N GLU A 125 -1.88 2.92 -7.65
CA GLU A 125 -0.72 3.82 -7.67
C GLU A 125 -0.92 4.94 -6.67
N SER A 126 -2.08 5.59 -6.71
CA SER A 126 -2.45 6.67 -5.80
C SER A 126 -2.95 6.19 -4.44
N LYS A 127 -3.36 4.91 -4.34
CA LYS A 127 -4.10 4.32 -3.21
C LYS A 127 -5.38 5.10 -2.90
N VAL A 128 -6.11 5.47 -3.96
CA VAL A 128 -7.35 6.25 -3.88
C VAL A 128 -8.47 5.45 -4.53
N TRP A 129 -9.66 5.50 -3.93
CA TRP A 129 -10.88 4.96 -4.53
C TRP A 129 -11.53 6.04 -5.38
N GLU A 130 -11.63 5.81 -6.68
CA GLU A 130 -12.41 6.64 -7.58
C GLU A 130 -13.86 6.17 -7.57
N ILE A 131 -14.80 7.08 -7.34
CA ILE A 131 -16.23 6.78 -7.27
C ILE A 131 -16.96 7.59 -8.34
N SER A 132 -17.68 6.88 -9.20
CA SER A 132 -18.65 7.44 -10.13
C SER A 132 -20.06 7.39 -9.52
N GLY A 133 -20.89 8.39 -9.83
CA GLY A 133 -22.26 8.49 -9.30
C GLY A 133 -22.59 9.86 -8.70
N ALA A 134 -23.82 10.04 -8.23
CA ALA A 134 -24.26 11.29 -7.61
C ALA A 134 -23.67 11.46 -6.20
N LEU A 135 -22.98 12.58 -5.95
CA LEU A 135 -22.34 12.87 -4.66
C LEU A 135 -23.31 12.79 -3.47
N ALA A 136 -24.56 13.19 -3.68
CA ALA A 136 -25.60 13.13 -2.65
C ALA A 136 -25.90 11.68 -2.21
N THR A 137 -25.98 10.74 -3.16
CA THR A 137 -26.20 9.32 -2.88
C THR A 137 -25.00 8.70 -2.16
N VAL A 138 -23.78 9.03 -2.61
CA VAL A 138 -22.54 8.55 -1.97
C VAL A 138 -22.45 9.07 -0.53
N LYS A 139 -22.70 10.37 -0.31
CA LYS A 139 -22.73 10.98 1.02
C LYS A 139 -23.77 10.31 1.91
N ALA A 140 -25.00 10.14 1.41
CA ALA A 140 -26.09 9.50 2.15
C ALA A 140 -25.76 8.05 2.54
N GLN A 141 -25.14 7.25 1.65
CA GLN A 141 -24.74 5.88 1.97
C GLN A 141 -23.64 5.80 3.02
N ILE A 142 -22.64 6.70 2.95
CA ILE A 142 -21.54 6.75 3.92
C ILE A 142 -22.06 7.21 5.30
N GLU A 143 -22.93 8.22 5.33
CA GLU A 143 -23.56 8.71 6.57
C GLU A 143 -24.54 7.70 7.18
N ALA A 144 -25.31 6.98 6.35
CA ALA A 144 -26.19 5.91 6.82
C ALA A 144 -25.42 4.76 7.48
N ALA A 145 -24.16 4.55 7.09
CA ALA A 145 -23.27 3.57 7.72
C ALA A 145 -22.53 4.14 8.96
N GLY A 146 -22.81 5.38 9.38
CA GLY A 146 -22.23 6.01 10.57
C GLY A 146 -20.88 6.70 10.33
N PHE A 147 -20.45 6.84 9.08
CA PHE A 147 -19.18 7.49 8.73
C PHE A 147 -19.41 8.91 8.22
N GLN A 148 -18.36 9.73 8.24
CA GLN A 148 -18.38 11.11 7.76
C GLN A 148 -17.58 11.23 6.46
N LEU A 149 -18.15 11.94 5.48
CA LEU A 149 -17.50 12.26 4.20
C LEU A 149 -16.99 13.71 4.23
N GLU A 150 -15.75 13.91 4.65
CA GLU A 150 -15.10 15.22 4.66
C GLU A 150 -14.77 15.69 3.24
N GLY A 151 -15.05 16.97 2.97
CA GLY A 151 -14.77 17.62 1.68
C GLY A 151 -15.98 17.72 0.76
N ALA A 152 -17.03 16.91 0.97
CA ALA A 152 -18.25 16.95 0.16
C ALA A 152 -18.95 18.32 0.26
N ASP A 153 -18.97 18.93 1.44
CA ASP A 153 -19.64 20.22 1.64
C ASP A 153 -18.96 21.36 0.86
N LYS A 154 -17.63 21.27 0.64
CA LYS A 154 -16.90 22.26 -0.18
C LYS A 154 -17.23 22.16 -1.66
N ILE A 155 -17.58 20.96 -2.13
CA ILE A 155 -17.97 20.72 -3.53
C ILE A 155 -19.41 21.15 -3.72
N LEU A 156 -20.31 20.75 -2.81
CA LEU A 156 -21.73 21.15 -2.84
C LEU A 156 -21.91 22.66 -2.71
N ALA A 157 -21.09 23.34 -1.90
CA ALA A 157 -21.13 24.81 -1.79
C ALA A 157 -20.61 25.55 -3.03
N LYS A 158 -19.86 24.86 -3.90
CA LYS A 158 -19.27 25.44 -5.12
C LYS A 158 -20.03 25.06 -6.38
N ALA A 159 -20.83 24.00 -6.35
CA ALA A 159 -21.78 23.72 -7.41
C ALA A 159 -22.72 24.93 -7.53
N PRO A 160 -22.75 25.64 -8.67
CA PRO A 160 -23.80 26.62 -8.88
C PRO A 160 -25.13 25.90 -8.64
N PRO A 161 -26.12 26.53 -7.95
CA PRO A 161 -27.44 25.95 -7.88
C PRO A 161 -27.77 25.61 -9.33
N ALA A 162 -28.02 24.33 -9.61
CA ALA A 162 -28.60 23.98 -10.89
C ALA A 162 -29.84 24.87 -10.95
N GLU A 163 -29.77 25.91 -11.78
CA GLU A 163 -30.97 26.60 -12.21
C GLU A 163 -31.80 25.44 -12.73
N MET A 164 -32.79 25.04 -11.92
CA MET A 164 -33.91 24.31 -12.46
C MET A 164 -34.40 25.28 -13.53
N GLU A 165 -33.95 25.06 -14.77
CA GLU A 165 -34.74 25.39 -15.94
C GLU A 165 -36.08 24.76 -15.62
N VAL A 166 -36.95 25.59 -15.03
CA VAL A 166 -38.36 25.32 -14.92
C VAL A 166 -38.70 25.00 -16.37
N PRO A 167 -39.02 23.74 -16.70
CA PRO A 167 -39.37 23.41 -18.06
C PRO A 167 -40.43 24.42 -18.45
N ASP A 168 -40.17 25.18 -19.51
CA ASP A 168 -41.14 26.13 -20.05
C ASP A 168 -42.30 25.28 -20.56
N PHE A 169 -43.21 24.97 -19.64
CA PHE A 169 -44.51 24.39 -19.93
C PHE A 169 -45.33 25.49 -20.57
N GLY A 170 -44.99 25.81 -21.83
CA GLY A 170 -45.91 26.50 -22.73
C GLY A 170 -47.28 25.81 -22.67
N PRO A 171 -48.37 26.52 -23.02
CA PRO A 171 -49.73 26.03 -22.86
C PRO A 171 -49.86 24.64 -23.49
N VAL A 172 -49.97 23.63 -22.64
CA VAL A 172 -50.14 22.24 -23.03
C VAL A 172 -51.55 22.14 -23.59
N ASP A 173 -51.66 22.07 -24.92
CA ASP A 173 -52.86 21.59 -25.61
C ASP A 173 -53.31 20.30 -24.93
N ALA A 174 -54.61 20.24 -24.60
CA ALA A 174 -55.18 19.22 -23.74
C ALA A 174 -54.70 17.81 -24.13
N PRO A 175 -54.14 17.02 -23.20
CA PRO A 175 -53.72 15.67 -23.51
C PRO A 175 -54.94 14.85 -23.97
N PRO A 176 -54.80 13.98 -24.98
CA PRO A 176 -55.84 13.05 -25.36
C PRO A 176 -56.23 12.17 -24.16
N PRO A 177 -57.46 11.66 -24.11
CA PRO A 177 -57.88 10.76 -23.04
C PRO A 177 -56.90 9.59 -22.96
N PHE A 178 -56.35 9.42 -21.77
CA PHE A 178 -55.46 8.34 -21.38
C PHE A 178 -56.17 7.00 -21.64
N GLU A 179 -55.79 6.30 -22.71
CA GLU A 179 -56.04 4.87 -22.85
C GLU A 179 -55.14 4.17 -21.83
N GLU A 180 -55.73 3.66 -20.75
CA GLU A 180 -55.06 2.76 -19.81
C GLU A 180 -54.48 1.59 -20.60
N PRO A 181 -53.14 1.44 -20.69
CA PRO A 181 -52.60 0.21 -21.21
C PRO A 181 -52.99 -0.90 -20.25
N ASP A 182 -53.73 -1.90 -20.76
CA ASP A 182 -54.00 -3.19 -20.13
C ASP A 182 -52.67 -3.89 -19.82
N PHE A 183 -51.98 -3.45 -18.77
CA PHE A 183 -50.95 -4.22 -18.09
C PHE A 183 -51.66 -5.26 -17.22
N LEU A 184 -52.34 -6.18 -17.91
CA LEU A 184 -52.63 -7.49 -17.39
C LEU A 184 -51.30 -8.09 -16.92
N TRP A 185 -51.30 -8.48 -15.67
CA TRP A 185 -50.25 -9.20 -14.99
C TRP A 185 -50.03 -10.51 -15.73
N ASP A 186 -49.14 -10.50 -16.72
CA ASP A 186 -48.62 -11.72 -17.32
C ASP A 186 -47.74 -12.38 -16.26
N ASP A 187 -48.32 -13.35 -15.57
CA ASP A 187 -47.74 -14.24 -14.55
C ASP A 187 -46.73 -15.20 -15.21
N ASN A 188 -45.79 -14.62 -15.95
CA ASN A 188 -44.75 -15.30 -16.69
C ASN A 188 -43.43 -14.64 -16.33
N VAL A 189 -43.10 -14.74 -15.03
CA VAL A 189 -41.72 -14.57 -14.57
C VAL A 189 -40.95 -15.73 -15.20
N PRO A 190 -40.04 -15.49 -16.16
CA PRO A 190 -39.24 -16.58 -16.70
C PRO A 190 -38.48 -17.22 -15.55
N ASP A 191 -38.64 -18.54 -15.38
CA ASP A 191 -37.85 -19.36 -14.48
C ASP A 191 -36.37 -19.04 -14.73
N TYR A 192 -35.78 -18.29 -13.80
CA TYR A 192 -34.39 -17.90 -13.87
C TYR A 192 -33.57 -19.11 -13.42
N GLU A 193 -33.29 -20.04 -14.35
CA GLU A 193 -32.28 -21.07 -14.11
C GLU A 193 -30.94 -20.38 -13.90
N PRO A 194 -30.33 -20.50 -12.70
CA PRO A 194 -28.98 -20.00 -12.49
C PRO A 194 -28.04 -20.71 -13.48
N PRO A 195 -27.12 -19.98 -14.12
CA PRO A 195 -26.25 -20.58 -15.13
C PRO A 195 -25.31 -21.63 -14.51
N ASP A 196 -25.08 -22.74 -15.22
CA ASP A 196 -24.33 -23.96 -14.79
C ASP A 196 -22.97 -23.74 -14.12
N TRP A 197 -22.37 -22.55 -14.23
CA TRP A 197 -21.09 -22.23 -13.60
C TRP A 197 -21.22 -21.76 -12.13
N TRP A 198 -22.44 -21.67 -11.58
CA TRP A 198 -22.68 -21.34 -10.18
C TRP A 198 -22.66 -22.56 -9.24
N ASP A 199 -22.79 -23.77 -9.77
CA ASP A 199 -22.63 -25.04 -9.03
C ASP A 199 -21.17 -25.55 -9.04
N ASP A 200 -20.19 -24.65 -9.08
CA ASP A 200 -18.77 -25.04 -8.94
C ASP A 200 -18.40 -25.25 -7.45
N GLU A 201 -19.08 -26.21 -6.82
CA GLU A 201 -18.58 -26.97 -5.67
C GLU A 201 -17.59 -28.06 -6.16
N SER A 202 -16.80 -27.74 -7.18
CA SER A 202 -15.74 -28.58 -7.72
C SER A 202 -14.39 -28.00 -7.32
N ALA A 203 -14.12 -27.99 -6.01
CA ALA A 203 -12.76 -27.94 -5.53
C ALA A 203 -12.01 -29.13 -6.14
N ALA A 204 -11.26 -28.89 -7.21
CA ALA A 204 -10.41 -29.90 -7.81
C ALA A 204 -9.56 -30.54 -6.69
N PRO A 205 -9.47 -31.89 -6.62
CA PRO A 205 -8.67 -32.52 -5.60
C PRO A 205 -7.24 -32.00 -5.69
N PRO A 206 -6.56 -31.77 -4.55
CA PRO A 206 -5.18 -31.31 -4.55
C PRO A 206 -4.36 -32.26 -5.41
N VAL A 207 -3.72 -31.73 -6.46
CA VAL A 207 -2.83 -32.49 -7.32
C VAL A 207 -1.68 -32.97 -6.45
N GLU A 208 -1.63 -34.27 -6.18
CA GLU A 208 -0.48 -34.87 -5.50
C GLU A 208 0.76 -34.65 -6.36
N PRO A 209 1.88 -34.17 -5.78
CA PRO A 209 3.10 -33.97 -6.53
C PRO A 209 3.58 -35.31 -7.10
N PRO A 210 4.06 -35.34 -8.35
CA PRO A 210 4.47 -36.59 -9.01
C PRO A 210 5.66 -37.24 -8.28
N ASP A 211 5.66 -38.58 -8.22
CA ASP A 211 6.59 -39.43 -7.44
C ASP A 211 8.09 -39.15 -7.67
N TRP A 212 8.46 -38.61 -8.84
CA TRP A 212 9.86 -38.25 -9.13
C TRP A 212 10.39 -37.14 -8.21
N PHE A 213 9.52 -36.34 -7.59
CA PHE A 213 9.92 -35.27 -6.68
C PHE A 213 10.42 -35.80 -5.32
N GLU A 214 9.89 -36.93 -4.84
CA GLU A 214 10.37 -37.57 -3.61
C GLU A 214 11.66 -38.36 -3.85
N GLU A 215 11.84 -38.94 -5.04
CA GLU A 215 13.03 -39.70 -5.40
C GLU A 215 14.29 -38.80 -5.52
N GLU A 216 14.13 -37.56 -6.01
CA GLU A 216 15.23 -36.57 -6.09
C GLU A 216 15.69 -36.08 -4.71
N LEU A 217 14.79 -36.04 -3.72
CA LEU A 217 15.12 -35.66 -2.34
C LEU A 217 15.82 -36.77 -1.57
N ALA A 218 15.45 -38.04 -1.82
CA ALA A 218 16.04 -39.20 -1.16
C ALA A 218 17.45 -39.56 -1.69
N ALA A 219 17.77 -39.15 -2.93
CA ALA A 219 19.01 -39.52 -3.60
C ALA A 219 20.21 -38.59 -3.33
N ARG A 220 20.10 -37.55 -2.49
CA ARG A 220 21.26 -36.69 -2.16
C ARG A 220 22.12 -37.35 -1.07
N PRO A 221 23.31 -37.89 -1.39
CA PRO A 221 24.22 -38.37 -0.36
C PRO A 221 24.64 -37.20 0.55
N PRO A 222 24.85 -37.43 1.86
CA PRO A 222 25.30 -36.39 2.77
C PRO A 222 26.66 -35.86 2.30
N GLU A 223 26.74 -34.57 2.00
CA GLU A 223 28.00 -33.94 1.64
C GLU A 223 28.99 -34.09 2.83
N PRO A 224 30.23 -34.53 2.58
CA PRO A 224 31.23 -34.57 3.63
C PRO A 224 31.52 -33.15 4.13
N PRO A 225 31.78 -32.97 5.44
CA PRO A 225 32.10 -31.66 5.98
C PRO A 225 33.36 -31.10 5.29
N PRO A 226 33.39 -29.79 4.96
CA PRO A 226 34.54 -29.20 4.31
C PRO A 226 35.78 -29.28 5.22
N ASP A 227 36.84 -29.86 4.68
CA ASP A 227 38.15 -30.00 5.33
C ASP A 227 38.85 -28.63 5.36
N PHE A 228 38.89 -28.00 6.54
CA PHE A 228 39.52 -26.70 6.75
C PHE A 228 41.03 -26.87 6.96
N ALA A 229 41.77 -27.03 5.86
CA ALA A 229 43.20 -26.78 5.87
C ALA A 229 43.48 -25.26 5.92
N PRO A 230 44.37 -24.77 6.80
CA PRO A 230 44.75 -23.35 6.83
C PRO A 230 45.62 -23.01 5.59
N PRO A 231 45.27 -21.96 4.81
CA PRO A 231 46.04 -21.60 3.62
C PRO A 231 47.33 -20.84 3.98
N PRO A 232 48.42 -21.02 3.21
CA PRO A 232 49.62 -20.21 3.32
C PRO A 232 49.40 -18.81 2.71
N ALA A 233 50.06 -17.82 3.31
CA ALA A 233 50.00 -16.43 2.90
C ALA A 233 50.59 -16.21 1.49
N ALA A 234 49.75 -15.86 0.52
CA ALA A 234 50.15 -15.23 -0.73
C ALA A 234 49.00 -14.42 -1.32
N ALA A 235 49.34 -13.24 -1.84
CA ALA A 235 48.46 -12.19 -2.31
C ALA A 235 47.45 -12.67 -3.38
N ALA A 236 46.17 -12.36 -3.17
CA ALA A 236 45.08 -12.70 -4.09
C ALA A 236 44.65 -11.48 -4.94
N PRO A 237 44.41 -11.66 -6.25
CA PRO A 237 43.61 -10.72 -7.04
C PRO A 237 42.16 -10.75 -6.54
N GLN A 238 41.56 -9.57 -6.40
CA GLN A 238 40.22 -9.39 -5.84
C GLN A 238 39.16 -10.02 -6.76
N LYS A 239 38.47 -11.02 -6.20
CA LYS A 239 37.22 -11.61 -6.70
C LYS A 239 36.09 -10.60 -6.43
N PRO A 240 35.20 -10.26 -7.37
CA PRO A 240 34.11 -9.33 -7.09
C PRO A 240 33.16 -9.94 -6.05
N GLU A 241 33.17 -9.36 -4.85
CA GLU A 241 32.31 -9.72 -3.72
C GLU A 241 30.83 -9.51 -4.06
N SER A 242 30.08 -10.55 -3.74
CA SER A 242 28.64 -10.67 -3.91
C SER A 242 27.91 -9.62 -3.07
N SER A 243 27.06 -8.83 -3.73
CA SER A 243 26.32 -7.70 -3.17
C SER A 243 25.13 -8.18 -2.32
N ALA A 244 25.38 -8.65 -1.11
CA ALA A 244 24.31 -9.02 -0.16
C ALA A 244 23.58 -7.75 0.35
N GLY A 245 22.34 -7.54 -0.10
CA GLY A 245 21.45 -6.47 0.36
C GLY A 245 20.83 -5.62 -0.75
N ARG A 246 21.25 -5.80 -2.00
CA ARG A 246 20.56 -5.20 -3.15
C ARG A 246 19.32 -6.04 -3.39
N ARG A 247 18.12 -5.50 -3.09
CA ARG A 247 16.86 -6.12 -3.52
C ARG A 247 16.99 -6.38 -5.01
N ASP A 248 16.89 -7.63 -5.42
CA ASP A 248 17.00 -8.00 -6.82
C ASP A 248 15.88 -7.28 -7.61
N GLN A 249 16.27 -6.45 -8.58
CA GLN A 249 15.35 -5.75 -9.47
C GLN A 249 15.73 -6.09 -10.89
N ILE A 250 14.74 -6.47 -11.71
CA ILE A 250 14.92 -6.67 -13.14
C ILE A 250 14.27 -5.51 -13.88
N ARG A 251 15.01 -4.89 -14.79
CA ARG A 251 14.49 -3.85 -15.69
C ARG A 251 13.89 -4.51 -16.92
N VAL A 252 12.64 -4.14 -17.24
CA VAL A 252 11.91 -4.62 -18.41
C VAL A 252 11.36 -3.41 -19.17
N ARG A 253 11.37 -3.41 -20.49
CA ARG A 253 10.70 -2.42 -21.34
C ARG A 253 9.50 -3.09 -21.99
N VAL A 254 8.35 -2.43 -21.95
CA VAL A 254 7.15 -2.89 -22.67
C VAL A 254 6.66 -1.70 -23.49
N GLY A 255 6.68 -1.82 -24.82
CA GLY A 255 6.31 -0.73 -25.72
C GLY A 255 7.19 0.53 -25.57
N GLY A 256 8.47 0.36 -25.22
CA GLY A 256 9.42 1.46 -24.98
C GLY A 256 9.32 2.12 -23.60
N ILE A 257 8.39 1.70 -22.74
CA ILE A 257 8.24 2.21 -21.37
C ILE A 257 9.02 1.31 -20.41
N PRO A 258 9.96 1.85 -19.60
CA PRO A 258 10.74 1.05 -18.65
C PRO A 258 9.95 0.77 -17.36
N PHE A 259 9.96 -0.49 -16.94
CA PHE A 259 9.38 -1.02 -15.73
C PHE A 259 10.44 -1.72 -14.88
N PHE A 260 10.18 -1.80 -13.57
CA PHE A 260 10.98 -2.57 -12.62
C PHE A 260 10.10 -3.67 -12.03
N VAL A 261 10.53 -4.92 -12.21
CA VAL A 261 9.92 -6.06 -11.53
C VAL A 261 10.61 -6.21 -10.19
N VAL A 262 9.83 -6.12 -9.11
CA VAL A 262 10.27 -6.22 -7.71
C VAL A 262 9.37 -7.16 -6.94
N GLY A 263 9.95 -8.17 -6.28
CA GLY A 263 9.24 -9.13 -5.43
C GLY A 263 9.55 -10.59 -5.82
N GLY A 264 9.74 -11.45 -4.83
CA GLY A 264 10.13 -12.86 -5.04
C GLY A 264 11.64 -13.06 -5.23
N GLU A 265 12.06 -14.32 -5.40
CA GLU A 265 13.46 -14.65 -5.67
C GLU A 265 13.84 -14.25 -7.12
N PHE A 266 15.06 -13.75 -7.32
CA PHE A 266 15.56 -13.34 -8.64
C PHE A 266 15.38 -14.41 -9.73
N ARG A 267 15.60 -15.69 -9.37
CA ARG A 267 15.42 -16.81 -10.31
C ARG A 267 13.98 -16.94 -10.78
N GLN A 268 13.00 -16.74 -9.90
CA GLN A 268 11.58 -16.79 -10.25
C GLN A 268 11.17 -15.62 -11.15
N MET A 269 11.64 -14.40 -10.82
CA MET A 269 11.41 -13.23 -11.66
C MET A 269 12.01 -13.41 -13.07
N LEU A 270 13.24 -13.93 -13.15
CA LEU A 270 13.91 -14.20 -14.42
C LEU A 270 13.18 -15.29 -15.22
N ALA A 271 12.69 -16.34 -14.56
CA ALA A 271 11.93 -17.41 -15.21
C ALA A 271 10.59 -16.89 -15.79
N ALA A 272 9.89 -16.04 -15.04
CA ALA A 272 8.64 -15.41 -15.48
C ALA A 272 8.87 -14.54 -16.74
N ILE A 273 9.91 -13.69 -16.72
CA ILE A 273 10.27 -12.87 -17.88
C ILE A 273 10.67 -13.76 -19.07
N LYS A 274 11.38 -14.87 -18.80
CA LYS A 274 11.75 -15.86 -19.82
C LYS A 274 10.58 -16.65 -20.40
N ASN A 275 9.37 -16.54 -19.91
CA ASN A 275 8.20 -17.19 -20.51
C ASN A 275 7.36 -16.24 -21.38
N VAL A 276 7.69 -14.94 -21.41
CA VAL A 276 6.99 -13.97 -22.27
C VAL A 276 7.40 -14.17 -23.74
N PRO A 277 6.46 -14.45 -24.66
CA PRO A 277 6.76 -14.61 -26.08
C PRO A 277 7.19 -13.27 -26.70
N GLY A 278 8.17 -13.32 -27.62
CA GLY A 278 8.66 -12.13 -28.33
C GLY A 278 9.71 -11.29 -27.59
N ARG A 279 10.06 -11.64 -26.35
CA ARG A 279 11.05 -10.93 -25.55
C ARG A 279 12.45 -10.90 -26.18
N ARG A 280 13.21 -9.83 -25.97
CA ARG A 280 14.62 -9.70 -26.35
C ARG A 280 15.42 -9.13 -25.17
N PHE A 281 16.62 -9.63 -24.93
CA PHE A 281 17.50 -9.04 -23.92
C PHE A 281 18.48 -8.09 -24.57
N ASP A 282 18.40 -6.81 -24.20
CA ASP A 282 19.40 -5.81 -24.57
C ASP A 282 20.59 -5.91 -23.60
N GLY A 283 21.69 -6.48 -24.10
CA GLY A 283 22.91 -6.66 -23.34
C GLY A 283 23.64 -5.35 -23.01
N GLN A 284 23.40 -4.27 -23.75
CA GLN A 284 24.03 -2.97 -23.53
C GLN A 284 23.38 -2.26 -22.34
N ASP A 285 22.04 -2.26 -22.30
CA ASP A 285 21.28 -1.60 -21.23
C ASP A 285 20.96 -2.52 -20.05
N LYS A 286 21.19 -3.84 -20.20
CA LYS A 286 20.80 -4.90 -19.25
C LYS A 286 19.29 -4.86 -18.96
N VAL A 287 18.50 -4.72 -20.02
CA VAL A 287 17.03 -4.59 -19.98
C VAL A 287 16.42 -5.68 -20.86
N TRP A 288 15.27 -6.22 -20.45
CA TRP A 288 14.46 -7.11 -21.29
C TRP A 288 13.38 -6.30 -22.01
N ASP A 289 13.36 -6.30 -23.34
CA ASP A 289 12.29 -5.78 -24.20
C ASP A 289 11.26 -6.85 -24.55
#